data_AF-A0A553R136-F1
#
_entry.id   AF-A0A553R136-F1
#
_cell.length_a   1.000
_cell.length_b   1.000
_cell.length_c   1.000
_cell.angle_alpha   90.00
_cell.angle_beta   90.00
_cell.angle_gamma   90.00
#
_symmetry.space_group_name_H-M   'P 1'
#
loop_
_entity.id
_entity.type
_entity.pdbx_description
1 polymer ?
#
loop_
_entity_poly.entity_id
_entity_poly.type
_entity_poly.pdbx_seq_one_letter_code
_entity_poly.pdbx_strand_id
1 'polypeptide(L)'
;MRSMDLEDGMNKIQENSFTKGIQQYLIDEKQQMEQLREDNLQLKAALRQAELMLSTMVREKGCQQAALSEQICSVDQLTLERQKRSAELGVQRLQIRQLKEGQDAFEKLEQENVKLKTHLKTVRAELNQASCCWRRQEAAHAHGLKVAVEMQKQITAKREQIDFMQSRIQLLEETIERLKMEKHSQAALLEKNAADLLSERESRRRLQSELKRLGLKERELQDKSQRLEGALQKMSKNFADCQDLIQKQEQGMTRLKLQHTLDLKEMQNQKWRSTVCSRCRKIPRDLPLGRYKANGLMEAGQLSEQRECAGANAPLEPFQMSICDPTVESKNLLGELPAGIDKGLNSHTARTVKKRSEEDQWSRHDYTRKVDPHLPDLNNTSTSHNNRFVTAVEMCPSLAVGRKSPVHLLLTSDLPQNRNKMKHLDNTQLI
;
A
#
# COMPACT_ATOMS: atom_id res chain seq x y z
N MET A 1 229.71 -22.26 -4.43
CA MET A 1 230.13 -21.08 -5.23
C MET A 1 229.22 -21.00 -6.44
N ARG A 2 228.60 -19.87 -6.81
CA ARG A 2 228.41 -18.57 -6.13
C ARG A 2 227.02 -18.02 -6.53
N SER A 3 226.52 -17.08 -5.76
CA SER A 3 225.15 -16.52 -5.80
C SER A 3 224.76 -15.85 -7.13
N MET A 4 223.50 -15.99 -7.55
CA MET A 4 222.72 -14.88 -8.12
C MET A 4 221.18 -15.14 -8.12
N ASP A 5 220.63 -15.42 -6.93
CA ASP A 5 219.18 -15.50 -6.66
C ASP A 5 218.78 -14.41 -5.64
N LEU A 6 217.47 -14.06 -5.57
CA LEU A 6 216.78 -13.19 -4.58
C LEU A 6 216.47 -11.71 -4.94
N GLU A 7 216.04 -11.36 -6.17
CA GLU A 7 215.49 -9.99 -6.40
C GLU A 7 214.23 -9.83 -7.31
N ASP A 8 213.80 -10.83 -8.10
CA ASP A 8 212.56 -10.74 -8.94
C ASP A 8 211.32 -11.41 -8.29
N GLY A 9 211.35 -11.65 -6.98
CA GLY A 9 210.33 -12.45 -6.27
C GLY A 9 209.13 -11.68 -5.69
N MET A 10 209.31 -10.42 -5.28
CA MET A 10 208.34 -9.76 -4.38
C MET A 10 207.27 -8.90 -5.07
N ASN A 11 207.54 -8.37 -6.27
CA ASN A 11 206.63 -7.40 -6.92
C ASN A 11 205.35 -8.00 -7.54
N LYS A 12 205.19 -9.34 -7.59
CA LYS A 12 204.00 -10.01 -8.18
C LYS A 12 202.91 -10.42 -7.17
N ILE A 13 203.12 -10.20 -5.88
CA ILE A 13 202.17 -10.62 -4.83
C ILE A 13 201.22 -9.49 -4.43
N GLN A 14 201.66 -8.22 -4.52
CA GLN A 14 200.91 -7.08 -3.96
C GLN A 14 199.78 -6.56 -4.87
N GLU A 15 199.93 -6.59 -6.20
CA GLU A 15 198.83 -6.23 -7.13
C GLU A 15 197.71 -7.29 -7.17
N ASN A 16 198.04 -8.52 -6.79
CA ASN A 16 197.16 -9.71 -6.84
C ASN A 16 196.20 -9.82 -5.64
N SER A 17 196.36 -8.98 -4.61
CA SER A 17 195.45 -8.88 -3.47
C SER A 17 194.41 -7.76 -3.65
N PHE A 18 194.84 -6.59 -4.13
CA PHE A 18 193.97 -5.44 -4.38
C PHE A 18 192.92 -5.73 -5.47
N THR A 19 193.35 -6.37 -6.56
CA THR A 19 192.44 -6.85 -7.62
C THR A 19 191.43 -7.88 -7.13
N LYS A 20 191.81 -8.79 -6.22
CA LYS A 20 190.88 -9.73 -5.59
C LYS A 20 189.89 -9.07 -4.64
N GLY A 21 190.30 -8.04 -3.89
CA GLY A 21 189.39 -7.26 -3.05
C GLY A 21 188.30 -6.58 -3.86
N ILE A 22 188.68 -5.94 -4.98
CA ILE A 22 187.73 -5.30 -5.91
C ILE A 22 186.87 -6.35 -6.62
N GLN A 23 187.43 -7.49 -7.05
CA GLN A 23 186.64 -8.56 -7.65
C GLN A 23 185.64 -9.18 -6.66
N GLN A 24 186.01 -9.36 -5.38
CA GLN A 24 185.07 -9.86 -4.37
C GLN A 24 183.97 -8.84 -4.11
N TYR A 25 184.31 -7.54 -3.96
CA TYR A 25 183.30 -6.48 -3.83
C TYR A 25 182.34 -6.46 -5.04
N LEU A 26 182.85 -6.59 -6.26
CA LEU A 26 182.03 -6.68 -7.48
C LEU A 26 181.21 -7.98 -7.56
N ILE A 27 181.67 -9.09 -6.96
CA ILE A 27 180.91 -10.34 -6.87
C ILE A 27 179.79 -10.20 -5.83
N ASP A 28 180.07 -9.60 -4.68
CA ASP A 28 179.11 -9.40 -3.59
C ASP A 28 178.06 -8.34 -3.98
N GLU A 29 178.48 -7.24 -4.60
CA GLU A 29 177.61 -6.22 -5.21
C GLU A 29 176.78 -6.82 -6.36
N LYS A 30 177.37 -7.68 -7.20
CA LYS A 30 176.60 -8.42 -8.22
C LYS A 30 175.60 -9.37 -7.57
N GLN A 31 175.96 -10.11 -6.53
CA GLN A 31 175.04 -11.01 -5.82
C GLN A 31 173.91 -10.23 -5.16
N GLN A 32 174.19 -9.07 -4.57
CA GLN A 32 173.16 -8.16 -4.06
C GLN A 32 172.26 -7.63 -5.19
N MET A 33 172.82 -7.29 -6.35
CA MET A 33 172.04 -6.88 -7.53
C MET A 33 171.20 -8.01 -8.13
N GLU A 34 171.70 -9.25 -8.12
CA GLU A 34 170.95 -10.43 -8.58
C GLU A 34 169.84 -10.80 -7.56
N GLN A 35 170.12 -10.74 -6.24
CA GLN A 35 169.12 -10.92 -5.18
C GLN A 35 168.05 -9.83 -5.24
N LEU A 36 168.42 -8.54 -5.30
CA LEU A 36 167.48 -7.43 -5.46
C LEU A 36 166.66 -7.55 -6.75
N ARG A 37 167.23 -8.16 -7.80
CA ARG A 37 166.50 -8.46 -9.04
C ARG A 37 165.50 -9.60 -8.86
N GLU A 38 165.87 -10.68 -8.15
CA GLU A 38 164.94 -11.76 -7.81
C GLU A 38 163.83 -11.28 -6.87
N ASP A 39 164.16 -10.55 -5.81
CA ASP A 39 163.21 -9.92 -4.89
C ASP A 39 162.27 -8.97 -5.65
N ASN A 40 162.79 -8.17 -6.59
CA ASN A 40 161.99 -7.29 -7.42
C ASN A 40 161.07 -8.06 -8.40
N LEU A 41 161.49 -9.22 -8.89
CA LEU A 41 160.65 -10.13 -9.68
C LEU A 41 159.56 -10.79 -8.83
N GLN A 42 159.90 -11.26 -7.62
CA GLN A 42 158.94 -11.81 -6.66
C GLN A 42 157.91 -10.77 -6.22
N LEU A 43 158.35 -9.54 -5.88
CA LEU A 43 157.47 -8.42 -5.56
C LEU A 43 156.56 -8.04 -6.74
N LYS A 44 157.06 -8.07 -7.98
CA LYS A 44 156.23 -7.86 -9.19
C LYS A 44 155.22 -8.99 -9.42
N ALA A 45 155.57 -10.23 -9.09
CA ALA A 45 154.65 -11.36 -9.17
C ALA A 45 153.55 -11.27 -8.09
N ALA A 46 153.95 -11.02 -6.83
CA ALA A 46 153.05 -10.84 -5.70
C ALA A 46 152.11 -9.63 -5.89
N LEU A 47 152.64 -8.51 -6.41
CA LEU A 47 151.83 -7.34 -6.78
C LEU A 47 150.77 -7.71 -7.82
N ARG A 48 151.14 -8.38 -8.92
CA ARG A 48 150.18 -8.82 -9.95
C ARG A 48 149.16 -9.83 -9.42
N GLN A 49 149.56 -10.70 -8.49
CA GLN A 49 148.62 -11.61 -7.83
C GLN A 49 147.64 -10.84 -6.93
N ALA A 50 148.10 -9.84 -6.18
CA ALA A 50 147.26 -8.96 -5.38
C ALA A 50 146.33 -8.09 -6.24
N GLU A 51 146.82 -7.53 -7.35
CA GLU A 51 146.03 -6.81 -8.37
C GLU A 51 144.93 -7.70 -8.95
N LEU A 52 145.24 -8.96 -9.29
CA LEU A 52 144.27 -9.93 -9.77
C LEU A 52 143.21 -10.27 -8.70
N MET A 53 143.63 -10.52 -7.45
CA MET A 53 142.72 -10.80 -6.33
C MET A 53 141.82 -9.60 -5.99
N LEU A 54 142.36 -8.38 -6.03
CA LEU A 54 141.60 -7.14 -5.88
C LEU A 54 140.59 -6.99 -7.03
N SER A 55 141.01 -7.24 -8.28
CA SER A 55 140.13 -7.21 -9.45
C SER A 55 138.98 -8.22 -9.35
N THR A 56 139.25 -9.47 -8.92
CA THR A 56 138.20 -10.47 -8.71
C THR A 56 137.26 -10.10 -7.56
N MET A 57 137.78 -9.60 -6.42
CA MET A 57 136.93 -9.15 -5.31
C MET A 57 136.08 -7.93 -5.67
N VAL A 58 136.61 -6.97 -6.43
CA VAL A 58 135.86 -5.80 -6.92
C VAL A 58 134.76 -6.24 -7.89
N ARG A 59 135.06 -7.16 -8.81
CA ARG A 59 134.05 -7.77 -9.70
C ARG A 59 132.96 -8.49 -8.88
N GLU A 60 133.34 -9.31 -7.91
CA GLU A 60 132.39 -10.07 -7.09
C GLU A 60 131.53 -9.19 -6.19
N LYS A 61 132.10 -8.16 -5.58
CA LYS A 61 131.33 -7.12 -4.89
C LYS A 61 130.36 -6.43 -5.86
N GLY A 62 130.77 -6.14 -7.10
CA GLY A 62 129.90 -5.61 -8.14
C GLY A 62 128.73 -6.56 -8.48
N CYS A 63 129.00 -7.86 -8.66
CA CYS A 63 127.97 -8.87 -8.88
C CYS A 63 127.01 -9.01 -7.69
N GLN A 64 127.51 -8.97 -6.46
CA GLN A 64 126.69 -8.99 -5.24
C GLN A 64 125.84 -7.72 -5.11
N GLN A 65 126.40 -6.54 -5.39
CA GLN A 65 125.69 -5.26 -5.40
C GLN A 65 124.55 -5.27 -6.43
N ALA A 66 124.78 -5.84 -7.63
CA ALA A 66 123.75 -6.00 -8.65
C ALA A 66 122.64 -6.97 -8.19
N ALA A 67 122.99 -8.17 -7.74
CA ALA A 67 122.02 -9.16 -7.26
C ALA A 67 121.19 -8.67 -6.05
N LEU A 68 121.80 -7.91 -5.13
CA LEU A 68 121.08 -7.25 -4.04
C LEU A 68 120.12 -6.16 -4.55
N SER A 69 120.51 -5.40 -5.58
CA SER A 69 119.64 -4.40 -6.20
C SER A 69 118.45 -5.04 -6.91
N GLU A 70 118.66 -6.14 -7.62
CA GLU A 70 117.59 -6.95 -8.23
C GLU A 70 116.63 -7.53 -7.17
N GLN A 71 117.16 -8.02 -6.05
CA GLN A 71 116.35 -8.52 -4.93
C GLN A 71 115.53 -7.41 -4.26
N ILE A 72 116.09 -6.20 -4.08
CA ILE A 72 115.34 -5.04 -3.55
C ILE A 72 114.18 -4.69 -4.48
N CYS A 73 114.44 -4.52 -5.78
CA CYS A 73 113.41 -4.26 -6.78
C CYS A 73 112.31 -5.35 -6.80
N SER A 74 112.69 -6.62 -6.63
CA SER A 74 111.74 -7.73 -6.55
C SER A 74 110.87 -7.68 -5.28
N VAL A 75 111.47 -7.35 -4.13
CA VAL A 75 110.75 -7.19 -2.85
C VAL A 75 109.79 -5.99 -2.91
N ASP A 76 110.19 -4.88 -3.53
CA ASP A 76 109.33 -3.72 -3.74
C ASP A 76 108.14 -4.03 -4.65
N GLN A 77 108.37 -4.74 -5.77
CA GLN A 77 107.28 -5.21 -6.64
C GLN A 77 106.32 -6.13 -5.88
N LEU A 78 106.81 -7.14 -5.16
CA LEU A 78 105.98 -8.06 -4.39
C LEU A 78 105.22 -7.35 -3.26
N THR A 79 105.80 -6.30 -2.69
CA THR A 79 105.14 -5.45 -1.69
C THR A 79 104.01 -4.63 -2.30
N LEU A 80 104.21 -4.04 -3.48
CA LEU A 80 103.16 -3.32 -4.21
C LEU A 80 102.04 -4.27 -4.68
N GLU A 81 102.37 -5.47 -5.18
CA GLU A 81 101.38 -6.48 -5.51
C GLU A 81 100.59 -6.94 -4.28
N ARG A 82 101.24 -7.13 -3.13
CA ARG A 82 100.57 -7.46 -1.85
C ARG A 82 99.63 -6.34 -1.41
N GLN A 83 100.04 -5.07 -1.53
CA GLN A 83 99.17 -3.92 -1.22
C GLN A 83 97.97 -3.87 -2.17
N LYS A 84 98.17 -4.02 -3.48
CA LYS A 84 97.11 -4.07 -4.49
C LYS A 84 96.09 -5.18 -4.19
N ARG A 85 96.55 -6.43 -4.00
CA ARG A 85 95.67 -7.56 -3.67
C ARG A 85 94.95 -7.35 -2.33
N SER A 86 95.58 -6.69 -1.36
CA SER A 86 94.94 -6.34 -0.08
C SER A 86 93.85 -5.27 -0.24
N ALA A 87 94.01 -4.31 -1.16
CA ALA A 87 92.98 -3.33 -1.47
C ALA A 87 91.80 -3.97 -2.22
N GLU A 88 92.08 -4.84 -3.20
CA GLU A 88 91.08 -5.62 -3.93
C GLU A 88 90.24 -6.50 -2.98
N LEU A 89 90.89 -7.23 -2.05
CA LEU A 89 90.21 -7.97 -0.99
C LEU A 89 89.40 -7.07 -0.05
N GLY A 90 89.84 -5.83 0.19
CA GLY A 90 89.10 -4.83 0.96
C GLY A 90 87.78 -4.44 0.27
N VAL A 91 87.83 -4.17 -1.03
CA VAL A 91 86.65 -3.86 -1.86
C VAL A 91 85.69 -5.05 -1.92
N GLN A 92 86.19 -6.27 -2.14
CA GLN A 92 85.37 -7.49 -2.15
C GLN A 92 84.66 -7.73 -0.81
N ARG A 93 85.33 -7.50 0.32
CA ARG A 93 84.72 -7.60 1.66
C ARG A 93 83.62 -6.56 1.89
N LEU A 94 83.77 -5.35 1.34
CA LEU A 94 82.73 -4.32 1.39
C LEU A 94 81.52 -4.70 0.52
N GLN A 95 81.76 -5.19 -0.70
CA GLN A 95 80.72 -5.66 -1.61
C GLN A 95 79.92 -6.83 -0.99
N ILE A 96 80.60 -7.83 -0.41
CA ILE A 96 79.95 -8.95 0.28
C ILE A 96 79.11 -8.47 1.46
N ARG A 97 79.57 -7.46 2.21
CA ARG A 97 78.78 -6.87 3.29
C ARG A 97 77.52 -6.17 2.76
N GLN A 98 77.65 -5.33 1.74
CA GLN A 98 76.52 -4.61 1.12
C GLN A 98 75.49 -5.57 0.52
N LEU A 99 75.94 -6.65 -0.14
CA LEU A 99 75.06 -7.69 -0.67
C LEU A 99 74.31 -8.42 0.46
N LYS A 100 74.98 -8.72 1.59
CA LYS A 100 74.32 -9.32 2.75
C LYS A 100 73.32 -8.37 3.41
N GLU A 101 73.69 -7.10 3.62
CA GLU A 101 72.78 -6.08 4.15
C GLU A 101 71.55 -5.91 3.24
N GLY A 102 71.72 -6.04 1.92
CA GLY A 102 70.64 -6.10 0.94
C GLY A 102 69.76 -7.35 1.04
N GLN A 103 70.35 -8.54 1.26
CA GLN A 103 69.60 -9.78 1.52
C GLN A 103 68.80 -9.69 2.83
N ASP A 104 69.44 -9.27 3.91
CA ASP A 104 68.81 -9.07 5.23
C ASP A 104 67.68 -8.02 5.19
N ALA A 105 67.65 -7.14 4.18
CA ALA A 105 66.55 -6.21 3.90
C ALA A 105 65.46 -6.83 3.02
N PHE A 106 65.83 -7.60 2.00
CA PHE A 106 64.89 -8.33 1.14
C PHE A 106 64.06 -9.35 1.92
N GLU A 107 64.68 -10.14 2.80
CA GLU A 107 63.98 -11.13 3.64
C GLU A 107 62.96 -10.48 4.58
N LYS A 108 63.22 -9.26 5.07
CA LYS A 108 62.25 -8.49 5.88
C LYS A 108 61.06 -8.04 5.03
N LEU A 109 61.31 -7.52 3.83
CA LEU A 109 60.26 -7.13 2.89
C LEU A 109 59.42 -8.33 2.42
N GLU A 110 60.01 -9.52 2.28
CA GLU A 110 59.27 -10.75 1.98
C GLU A 110 58.39 -11.17 3.17
N GLN A 111 58.91 -11.16 4.39
CA GLN A 111 58.11 -11.43 5.60
C GLN A 111 56.94 -10.43 5.76
N GLU A 112 57.15 -9.15 5.45
CA GLU A 112 56.10 -8.14 5.43
C GLU A 112 55.10 -8.38 4.30
N ASN A 113 55.55 -8.77 3.10
CA ASN A 113 54.66 -9.16 2.00
C ASN A 113 53.77 -10.35 2.40
N VAL A 114 54.33 -11.38 3.05
CA VAL A 114 53.57 -12.52 3.56
C VAL A 114 52.53 -12.09 4.60
N LYS A 115 52.89 -11.22 5.57
CA LYS A 115 51.95 -10.67 6.57
C LYS A 115 50.82 -9.87 5.91
N LEU A 116 51.12 -9.00 4.94
CA LEU A 116 50.12 -8.24 4.19
C LEU A 116 49.22 -9.17 3.35
N LYS A 117 49.80 -10.20 2.73
CA LYS A 117 49.10 -11.21 1.93
C LYS A 117 48.20 -12.13 2.77
N THR A 118 48.50 -12.38 4.05
CA THR A 118 47.57 -13.05 4.96
C THR A 118 46.48 -12.09 5.43
N HIS A 119 46.81 -10.86 5.82
CA HIS A 119 45.81 -9.85 6.22
C HIS A 119 44.78 -9.56 5.10
N LEU A 120 45.22 -9.40 3.85
CA LEU A 120 44.34 -9.23 2.69
C LEU A 120 43.42 -10.44 2.44
N LYS A 121 43.85 -11.68 2.78
CA LYS A 121 42.97 -12.86 2.74
C LYS A 121 41.90 -12.80 3.83
N THR A 122 42.28 -12.41 5.05
CA THR A 122 41.36 -12.27 6.19
C THR A 122 40.30 -11.20 5.92
N VAL A 123 40.69 -9.98 5.56
CA VAL A 123 39.76 -8.87 5.24
C VAL A 123 38.84 -9.23 4.07
N ARG A 124 39.33 -9.99 3.07
CA ARG A 124 38.47 -10.49 1.98
C ARG A 124 37.48 -11.56 2.43
N ALA A 125 37.83 -12.40 3.40
CA ALA A 125 36.91 -13.37 3.99
C ALA A 125 35.83 -12.68 4.84
N GLU A 126 36.21 -11.69 5.65
CA GLU A 126 35.30 -10.84 6.44
C GLU A 126 34.32 -10.07 5.55
N LEU A 127 34.81 -9.45 4.47
CA LEU A 127 33.96 -8.77 3.48
C LEU A 127 32.93 -9.72 2.85
N ASN A 128 33.36 -10.93 2.45
CA ASN A 128 32.45 -11.96 1.94
C ASN A 128 31.42 -12.39 2.99
N GLN A 129 31.83 -12.57 4.25
CA GLN A 129 30.95 -12.93 5.37
C GLN A 129 29.91 -11.83 5.63
N ALA A 130 30.32 -10.57 5.65
CA ALA A 130 29.44 -9.42 5.76
C ALA A 130 28.44 -9.35 4.60
N SER A 131 28.89 -9.51 3.34
CA SER A 131 28.02 -9.57 2.16
C SER A 131 27.06 -10.77 2.14
N CYS A 132 27.40 -11.87 2.81
CA CYS A 132 26.52 -13.03 3.01
C CYS A 132 25.62 -12.89 4.25
N CYS A 133 25.94 -12.01 5.20
CA CYS A 133 25.04 -11.62 6.28
C CYS A 133 23.98 -10.64 5.76
N TRP A 134 24.41 -9.59 5.07
CA TRP A 134 23.55 -8.56 4.49
C TRP A 134 22.51 -9.15 3.53
N ARG A 135 22.91 -10.03 2.59
CA ARG A 135 21.95 -10.70 1.68
C ARG A 135 20.94 -11.61 2.39
N ARG A 136 21.30 -12.20 3.55
CA ARG A 136 20.33 -12.96 4.38
C ARG A 136 19.35 -12.03 5.08
N GLN A 137 19.83 -10.88 5.56
CA GLN A 137 18.97 -9.86 6.16
C GLN A 137 18.03 -9.22 5.13
N GLU A 138 18.52 -8.90 3.94
CA GLU A 138 17.73 -8.40 2.81
C GLU A 138 16.61 -9.38 2.43
N ALA A 139 16.92 -10.68 2.30
CA ALA A 139 15.92 -11.72 2.04
C ALA A 139 14.87 -11.83 3.17
N ALA A 140 15.28 -11.71 4.44
CA ALA A 140 14.37 -11.70 5.58
C ALA A 140 13.49 -10.44 5.60
N HIS A 141 14.04 -9.27 5.28
CA HIS A 141 13.28 -8.02 5.15
C HIS A 141 12.27 -8.09 4.00
N ALA A 142 12.65 -8.62 2.84
CA ALA A 142 11.77 -8.81 1.69
C ALA A 142 10.62 -9.80 2.00
N HIS A 143 10.91 -10.87 2.73
CA HIS A 143 9.87 -11.80 3.21
C HIS A 143 8.93 -11.11 4.21
N GLY A 144 9.46 -10.38 5.20
CA GLY A 144 8.67 -9.63 6.18
C GLY A 144 7.77 -8.57 5.52
N LEU A 145 8.28 -7.85 4.53
CA LEU A 145 7.50 -6.88 3.74
C LEU A 145 6.38 -7.58 2.96
N LYS A 146 6.64 -8.72 2.32
CA LYS A 146 5.61 -9.51 1.63
C LYS A 146 4.50 -9.97 2.58
N VAL A 147 4.85 -10.43 3.78
CA VAL A 147 3.87 -10.83 4.81
C VAL A 147 3.05 -9.63 5.29
N ALA A 148 3.70 -8.50 5.58
CA ALA A 148 3.01 -7.27 6.01
C ALA A 148 2.02 -6.74 4.96
N VAL A 149 2.41 -6.74 3.68
CA VAL A 149 1.53 -6.37 2.57
C VAL A 149 0.33 -7.31 2.44
N GLU A 150 0.53 -8.62 2.60
CA GLU A 150 -0.57 -9.59 2.53
C GLU A 150 -1.53 -9.48 3.72
N MET A 151 -1.00 -9.25 4.93
CA MET A 151 -1.82 -8.93 6.11
C MET A 151 -2.62 -7.64 5.90
N GLN A 152 -2.03 -6.60 5.29
CA GLN A 152 -2.75 -5.37 4.99
C GLN A 152 -3.91 -5.58 4.01
N LYS A 153 -3.75 -6.41 2.96
CA LYS A 153 -4.87 -6.77 2.07
C LYS A 153 -6.01 -7.45 2.84
N GLN A 154 -5.68 -8.40 3.72
CA GLN A 154 -6.68 -9.10 4.54
C GLN A 154 -7.40 -8.15 5.52
N ILE A 155 -6.69 -7.15 6.06
CA ILE A 155 -7.29 -6.09 6.88
C ILE A 155 -8.23 -5.23 6.05
N THR A 156 -7.83 -4.81 4.84
CA THR A 156 -8.67 -4.02 3.93
C THR A 156 -9.95 -4.77 3.53
N ALA A 157 -9.84 -6.02 3.05
CA ALA A 157 -10.99 -6.84 2.67
C ALA A 157 -11.96 -7.10 3.84
N LYS A 158 -11.45 -7.23 5.08
CA LYS A 158 -12.29 -7.34 6.28
C LYS A 158 -12.97 -6.03 6.65
N ARG A 159 -12.37 -4.86 6.37
CA ARG A 159 -13.04 -3.55 6.53
C ARG A 159 -14.16 -3.40 5.53
N GLU A 160 -13.90 -3.66 4.24
CA GLU A 160 -14.93 -3.65 3.18
C GLU A 160 -16.14 -4.54 3.53
N GLN A 161 -15.90 -5.72 4.13
CA GLN A 161 -16.96 -6.60 4.63
C GLN A 161 -17.73 -5.99 5.81
N ILE A 162 -17.05 -5.35 6.77
CA ILE A 162 -17.66 -4.67 7.91
C ILE A 162 -18.51 -3.48 7.43
N ASP A 163 -17.99 -2.65 6.52
CA ASP A 163 -18.66 -1.48 5.99
C ASP A 163 -19.94 -1.89 5.23
N PHE A 164 -19.87 -2.95 4.42
CA PHE A 164 -21.05 -3.54 3.77
C PHE A 164 -22.11 -4.04 4.78
N MET A 165 -21.68 -4.70 5.87
CA MET A 165 -22.59 -5.15 6.92
C MET A 165 -23.20 -3.97 7.68
N GLN A 166 -22.46 -2.89 7.92
CA GLN A 166 -22.98 -1.68 8.58
C GLN A 166 -24.06 -0.98 7.73
N SER A 167 -23.81 -0.78 6.43
CA SER A 167 -24.82 -0.22 5.51
C SER A 167 -26.08 -1.10 5.43
N ARG A 168 -25.92 -2.43 5.51
CA ARG A 168 -27.06 -3.37 5.56
C ARG A 168 -27.82 -3.31 6.89
N ILE A 169 -27.14 -3.06 8.01
CA ILE A 169 -27.79 -2.84 9.31
C ILE A 169 -28.61 -1.55 9.27
N GLN A 170 -28.03 -0.44 8.80
CA GLN A 170 -28.71 0.86 8.65
C GLN A 170 -29.99 0.76 7.82
N LEU A 171 -29.93 0.09 6.65
CA LEU A 171 -31.11 -0.14 5.80
C LEU A 171 -32.23 -0.94 6.49
N LEU A 172 -31.86 -1.89 7.36
CA LEU A 172 -32.81 -2.66 8.16
C LEU A 172 -33.39 -1.82 9.31
N GLU A 173 -32.58 -1.01 9.97
CA GLU A 173 -33.02 -0.06 11.02
C GLU A 173 -34.01 0.97 10.46
N GLU A 174 -33.72 1.58 9.31
CA GLU A 174 -34.65 2.47 8.58
C GLU A 174 -35.96 1.77 8.22
N THR A 175 -35.89 0.51 7.78
CA THR A 175 -37.08 -0.27 7.41
C THR A 175 -37.92 -0.65 8.63
N ILE A 176 -37.29 -0.97 9.76
CA ILE A 176 -37.97 -1.22 11.04
C ILE A 176 -38.69 0.04 11.53
N GLU A 177 -38.04 1.20 11.49
CA GLU A 177 -38.67 2.46 11.92
C GLU A 177 -39.82 2.86 10.98
N ARG A 178 -39.66 2.66 9.66
CA ARG A 178 -40.74 2.88 8.67
C ARG A 178 -41.96 2.00 8.96
N LEU A 179 -41.77 0.70 9.21
CA LEU A 179 -42.85 -0.23 9.57
C LEU A 179 -43.48 0.09 10.93
N LYS A 180 -42.70 0.60 11.88
CA LYS A 180 -43.18 1.07 13.20
C LYS A 180 -44.08 2.30 13.07
N MET A 181 -43.70 3.27 12.24
CA MET A 181 -44.51 4.44 11.92
C MET A 181 -45.78 4.06 11.12
N GLU A 182 -45.67 3.16 10.15
CA GLU A 182 -46.83 2.66 9.39
C GLU A 182 -47.84 1.95 10.32
N LYS A 183 -47.37 1.03 11.18
CA LYS A 183 -48.20 0.34 12.18
C LYS A 183 -48.93 1.33 13.11
N HIS A 184 -48.28 2.42 13.50
CA HIS A 184 -48.90 3.44 14.35
C HIS A 184 -49.99 4.22 13.59
N SER A 185 -49.75 4.56 12.31
CA SER A 185 -50.74 5.17 11.42
C SER A 185 -51.96 4.25 11.18
N GLN A 186 -51.72 2.97 10.91
CA GLN A 186 -52.77 1.96 10.76
C GLN A 186 -53.61 1.82 12.04
N ALA A 187 -52.98 1.83 13.22
CA ALA A 187 -53.70 1.78 14.51
C ALA A 187 -54.62 3.00 14.70
N ALA A 188 -54.13 4.21 14.46
CA ALA A 188 -54.93 5.43 14.56
C ALA A 188 -56.11 5.46 13.57
N LEU A 189 -55.91 4.93 12.35
CA LEU A 189 -56.99 4.78 11.37
C LEU A 189 -58.04 3.76 11.81
N LEU A 190 -57.63 2.64 12.42
CA LEU A 190 -58.55 1.64 12.96
C LEU A 190 -59.37 2.18 14.15
N GLU A 191 -58.75 2.94 15.06
CA GLU A 191 -59.46 3.60 16.16
C GLU A 191 -60.48 4.62 15.65
N LYS A 192 -60.10 5.44 14.66
CA LYS A 192 -61.04 6.38 14.01
C LYS A 192 -62.20 5.63 13.37
N ASN A 193 -61.92 4.62 12.54
CA ASN A 193 -62.96 3.85 11.85
C ASN A 193 -63.90 3.14 12.85
N ALA A 194 -63.39 2.70 14.00
CA ALA A 194 -64.21 2.14 15.08
C ALA A 194 -65.13 3.19 15.72
N ALA A 195 -64.64 4.40 15.97
CA ALA A 195 -65.45 5.52 16.47
C ALA A 195 -66.53 5.95 15.47
N ASP A 196 -66.17 6.09 14.19
CA ASP A 196 -67.09 6.43 13.10
C ASP A 196 -68.21 5.37 13.00
N LEU A 197 -67.87 4.07 13.02
CA LEU A 197 -68.83 2.96 13.03
C LEU A 197 -69.72 2.91 14.28
N LEU A 198 -69.23 3.33 15.45
CA LEU A 198 -70.04 3.44 16.66
C LEU A 198 -71.05 4.60 16.56
N SER A 199 -70.62 5.75 16.03
CA SER A 199 -71.49 6.92 15.82
C SER A 199 -72.62 6.61 14.84
N GLU A 200 -72.34 5.90 13.74
CA GLU A 200 -73.33 5.49 12.76
C GLU A 200 -74.25 4.37 13.29
N ARG A 201 -73.75 3.48 14.16
CA ARG A 201 -74.62 2.55 14.93
C ARG A 201 -75.55 3.29 15.90
N GLU A 202 -75.21 4.48 16.38
CA GLU A 202 -76.11 5.32 17.16
C GLU A 202 -77.12 6.08 16.31
N SER A 203 -76.66 6.74 15.24
CA SER A 203 -77.50 7.35 14.20
C SER A 203 -78.62 6.39 13.76
N ARG A 204 -78.24 5.17 13.37
CA ARG A 204 -79.17 4.11 12.94
C ARG A 204 -80.15 3.66 14.04
N ARG A 205 -79.73 3.64 15.31
CA ARG A 205 -80.62 3.33 16.45
C ARG A 205 -81.64 4.45 16.72
N ARG A 206 -81.25 5.72 16.53
CA ARG A 206 -82.16 6.89 16.60
C ARG A 206 -83.18 6.82 15.46
N LEU A 207 -82.72 6.69 14.21
CA LEU A 207 -83.58 6.55 13.02
C LEU A 207 -84.54 5.36 13.11
N GLN A 208 -84.08 4.19 13.58
CA GLN A 208 -84.97 3.02 13.77
C GLN A 208 -86.05 3.27 14.84
N SER A 209 -85.75 4.07 15.86
CA SER A 209 -86.71 4.45 16.90
C SER A 209 -87.74 5.47 16.38
N GLU A 210 -87.31 6.41 15.52
CA GLU A 210 -88.18 7.35 14.84
C GLU A 210 -89.10 6.67 13.81
N LEU A 211 -88.59 5.70 13.03
CA LEU A 211 -89.40 4.88 12.13
C LEU A 211 -90.48 4.09 12.88
N LYS A 212 -90.16 3.51 14.04
CA LYS A 212 -91.16 2.85 14.91
C LYS A 212 -92.22 3.84 15.42
N ARG A 213 -91.84 5.06 15.79
CA ARG A 213 -92.76 6.14 16.21
C ARG A 213 -93.66 6.58 15.04
N LEU A 214 -93.11 6.74 13.84
CA LEU A 214 -93.88 7.11 12.65
C LEU A 214 -94.84 6.00 12.24
N GLY A 215 -94.41 4.74 12.18
CA GLY A 215 -95.28 3.58 11.89
C GLY A 215 -96.30 3.24 13.00
N LEU A 216 -96.20 3.84 14.20
CA LEU A 216 -97.29 3.87 15.18
C LEU A 216 -98.31 4.97 14.82
N LYS A 217 -97.84 6.16 14.44
CA LYS A 217 -98.69 7.30 14.07
C LYS A 217 -99.45 7.06 12.77
N GLU A 218 -98.82 6.41 11.80
CA GLU A 218 -99.42 5.98 10.53
C GLU A 218 -100.62 5.07 10.79
N ARG A 219 -100.47 4.03 11.62
CA ARG A 219 -101.58 3.15 12.03
C ARG A 219 -102.68 3.91 12.77
N GLU A 220 -102.35 4.79 13.70
CA GLU A 220 -103.34 5.63 14.40
C GLU A 220 -104.17 6.50 13.43
N LEU A 221 -103.55 6.99 12.35
CA LEU A 221 -104.22 7.74 11.28
C LEU A 221 -105.01 6.83 10.33
N GLN A 222 -104.49 5.64 10.00
CA GLN A 222 -105.18 4.63 9.20
C GLN A 222 -106.46 4.13 9.89
N ASP A 223 -106.38 3.81 11.19
CA ASP A 223 -107.53 3.44 12.02
C ASP A 223 -108.57 4.56 12.08
N LYS A 224 -108.16 5.84 12.03
CA LYS A 224 -109.08 6.99 11.96
C LYS A 224 -109.70 7.11 10.58
N SER A 225 -108.92 6.93 9.52
CA SER A 225 -109.41 6.92 8.13
C SER A 225 -110.47 5.84 7.93
N GLN A 226 -110.19 4.60 8.31
CA GLN A 226 -111.15 3.47 8.23
C GLN A 226 -112.43 3.72 9.06
N ARG A 227 -112.32 4.37 10.23
CA ARG A 227 -113.49 4.76 11.03
C ARG A 227 -114.33 5.85 10.35
N LEU A 228 -113.70 6.83 9.70
CA LEU A 228 -114.40 7.87 8.93
C LEU A 228 -115.03 7.29 7.65
N GLU A 229 -114.33 6.40 6.95
CA GLU A 229 -114.83 5.70 5.76
C GLU A 229 -116.03 4.80 6.11
N GLY A 230 -115.93 4.00 7.17
CA GLY A 230 -117.05 3.19 7.67
C GLY A 230 -118.24 4.02 8.16
N ALA A 231 -118.02 5.25 8.64
CA ALA A 231 -119.09 6.21 8.96
C ALA A 231 -119.72 6.80 7.68
N LEU A 232 -118.90 7.14 6.68
CA LEU A 232 -119.34 7.62 5.37
C LEU A 232 -120.17 6.57 4.63
N GLN A 233 -119.76 5.30 4.64
CA GLN A 233 -120.51 4.18 4.07
C GLN A 233 -121.87 3.98 4.76
N LYS A 234 -121.92 4.05 6.10
CA LYS A 234 -123.20 4.00 6.85
C LYS A 234 -124.10 5.18 6.51
N MET A 235 -123.57 6.39 6.44
CA MET A 235 -124.33 7.59 6.07
C MET A 235 -124.83 7.50 4.62
N SER A 236 -124.01 7.02 3.69
CA SER A 236 -124.39 6.78 2.29
C SER A 236 -125.51 5.74 2.17
N LYS A 237 -125.44 4.63 2.93
CA LYS A 237 -126.55 3.68 3.02
C LYS A 237 -127.82 4.35 3.54
N ASN A 238 -127.75 5.09 4.65
CA ASN A 238 -128.92 5.78 5.20
C ASN A 238 -129.52 6.77 4.18
N PHE A 239 -128.70 7.45 3.38
CA PHE A 239 -129.19 8.29 2.28
C PHE A 239 -129.89 7.48 1.18
N ALA A 240 -129.39 6.30 0.82
CA ALA A 240 -130.07 5.40 -0.12
C ALA A 240 -131.40 4.90 0.45
N ASP A 241 -131.43 4.43 1.70
CA ASP A 241 -132.65 3.99 2.41
C ASP A 241 -133.70 5.14 2.47
N CYS A 242 -133.26 6.40 2.65
CA CYS A 242 -134.11 7.59 2.57
C CYS A 242 -134.61 7.90 1.14
N GLN A 243 -133.77 7.77 0.11
CA GLN A 243 -134.22 7.93 -1.28
C GLN A 243 -135.26 6.87 -1.67
N ASP A 244 -135.05 5.63 -1.23
CA ASP A 244 -135.99 4.52 -1.40
C ASP A 244 -137.35 4.82 -0.76
N LEU A 245 -137.35 5.40 0.45
CA LEU A 245 -138.57 5.83 1.14
C LEU A 245 -139.28 6.98 0.40
N ILE A 246 -138.52 7.98 -0.08
CA ILE A 246 -139.07 9.09 -0.88
C ILE A 246 -139.71 8.55 -2.17
N GLN A 247 -139.01 7.70 -2.93
CA GLN A 247 -139.57 7.10 -4.15
C GLN A 247 -140.84 6.28 -3.88
N LYS A 248 -140.89 5.53 -2.76
CA LYS A 248 -142.10 4.80 -2.34
C LYS A 248 -143.27 5.76 -2.02
N GLN A 249 -142.99 6.90 -1.37
CA GLN A 249 -143.99 7.95 -1.11
C GLN A 249 -144.44 8.65 -2.40
N GLU A 250 -143.53 8.96 -3.33
CA GLU A 250 -143.83 9.58 -4.63
C GLU A 250 -144.65 8.63 -5.52
N GLN A 251 -144.32 7.34 -5.55
CA GLN A 251 -145.12 6.32 -6.23
C GLN A 251 -146.51 6.17 -5.59
N GLY A 252 -146.60 6.15 -4.26
CA GLY A 252 -147.87 6.12 -3.53
C GLY A 252 -148.74 7.35 -3.82
N MET A 253 -148.15 8.53 -3.78
CA MET A 253 -148.78 9.82 -4.14
C MET A 253 -149.23 9.84 -5.60
N THR A 254 -148.44 9.25 -6.52
CA THR A 254 -148.79 9.15 -7.94
C THR A 254 -149.94 8.18 -8.17
N ARG A 255 -149.95 7.02 -7.50
CA ARG A 255 -151.10 6.09 -7.48
C ARG A 255 -152.36 6.77 -6.94
N LEU A 256 -152.25 7.51 -5.83
CA LEU A 256 -153.38 8.23 -5.23
C LEU A 256 -153.91 9.34 -6.14
N LYS A 257 -153.02 10.11 -6.80
CA LYS A 257 -153.40 11.11 -7.81
C LYS A 257 -154.08 10.47 -9.02
N LEU A 258 -153.60 9.32 -9.50
CA LEU A 258 -154.21 8.57 -10.59
C LEU A 258 -155.58 8.00 -10.19
N GLN A 259 -155.71 7.42 -8.99
CA GLN A 259 -156.99 6.96 -8.45
C GLN A 259 -157.97 8.13 -8.36
N HIS A 260 -157.60 9.24 -7.72
CA HIS A 260 -158.45 10.43 -7.64
C HIS A 260 -158.83 10.98 -9.03
N THR A 261 -157.94 10.89 -10.02
CA THR A 261 -158.25 11.26 -11.41
C THR A 261 -159.22 10.28 -12.09
N LEU A 262 -159.16 8.98 -11.75
CA LEU A 262 -160.14 7.98 -12.18
C LEU A 262 -161.48 8.22 -11.50
N ASP A 263 -161.52 8.43 -10.18
CA ASP A 263 -162.73 8.74 -9.41
C ASP A 263 -163.43 9.99 -9.96
N LEU A 264 -162.66 11.06 -10.22
CA LEU A 264 -163.17 12.28 -10.86
C LEU A 264 -163.66 12.03 -12.30
N LYS A 265 -163.00 11.16 -13.07
CA LYS A 265 -163.46 10.76 -14.41
C LYS A 265 -164.67 9.85 -14.37
N GLU A 266 -164.86 9.04 -13.33
CA GLU A 266 -166.05 8.22 -13.13
C GLU A 266 -167.25 9.08 -12.75
N MET A 267 -167.08 9.99 -11.78
CA MET A 267 -168.06 11.05 -11.48
C MET A 267 -168.38 11.91 -12.71
N GLN A 268 -167.39 12.21 -13.56
CA GLN A 268 -167.60 12.92 -14.82
C GLN A 268 -168.31 12.07 -15.89
N ASN A 269 -168.02 10.77 -15.99
CA ASN A 269 -168.71 9.84 -16.91
C ASN A 269 -170.17 9.59 -16.49
N GLN A 270 -170.45 9.56 -15.19
CA GLN A 270 -171.83 9.60 -14.66
C GLN A 270 -172.52 10.91 -15.07
N LYS A 271 -171.81 12.05 -15.00
CA LYS A 271 -172.33 13.36 -15.40
C LYS A 271 -172.57 13.51 -16.91
N TRP A 272 -171.81 12.83 -17.77
CA TRP A 272 -171.99 12.83 -19.23
C TRP A 272 -173.04 11.84 -19.76
N ARG A 273 -173.65 11.00 -18.91
CA ARG A 273 -174.79 10.14 -19.28
C ARG A 273 -176.16 10.77 -19.01
N SER A 274 -176.23 12.09 -18.78
CA SER A 274 -177.51 12.82 -18.73
C SER A 274 -177.40 14.23 -19.33
N THR A 275 -178.38 14.55 -20.20
CA THR A 275 -178.56 15.82 -20.93
C THR A 275 -177.52 16.18 -22.01
N VAL A 276 -177.91 17.07 -22.94
CA VAL A 276 -177.39 17.18 -24.31
C VAL A 276 -177.26 18.66 -24.73
N CYS A 277 -176.41 18.92 -25.74
CA CYS A 277 -176.36 20.12 -26.58
C CYS A 277 -175.62 21.37 -26.04
N SER A 278 -174.55 21.76 -26.74
CA SER A 278 -174.33 23.12 -27.27
C SER A 278 -173.08 23.15 -28.17
N ARG A 279 -172.82 24.26 -28.87
CA ARG A 279 -171.87 24.36 -29.99
C ARG A 279 -170.95 25.58 -29.85
N CYS A 280 -169.73 25.47 -30.42
CA CYS A 280 -168.76 26.56 -30.68
C CYS A 280 -168.06 27.25 -29.49
N ARG A 281 -166.71 27.25 -29.49
CA ARG A 281 -165.86 28.45 -29.69
C ARG A 281 -164.38 28.05 -29.89
N LYS A 282 -163.46 29.04 -29.94
CA LYS A 282 -162.17 28.98 -30.67
C LYS A 282 -161.12 29.92 -30.02
N ILE A 283 -159.83 29.70 -30.30
CA ILE A 283 -158.66 30.59 -30.05
C ILE A 283 -158.24 30.80 -28.54
N PRO A 284 -157.13 31.50 -28.16
CA PRO A 284 -156.04 30.88 -27.37
C PRO A 284 -155.62 31.69 -26.11
N ARG A 285 -154.43 31.40 -25.53
CA ARG A 285 -153.48 32.42 -25.00
C ARG A 285 -152.09 31.89 -24.62
N ASP A 286 -151.14 32.84 -24.59
CA ASP A 286 -149.70 32.67 -24.36
C ASP A 286 -149.25 33.25 -23.01
N LEU A 287 -148.20 32.68 -22.39
CA LEU A 287 -147.11 33.35 -21.63
C LEU A 287 -147.46 34.30 -20.42
N PRO A 288 -146.49 34.89 -19.67
CA PRO A 288 -145.09 34.51 -19.34
C PRO A 288 -144.70 34.71 -17.82
N LEU A 289 -143.39 34.63 -17.51
CA LEU A 289 -142.61 35.36 -16.48
C LEU A 289 -142.54 34.92 -14.98
N GLY A 290 -141.35 35.16 -14.38
CA GLY A 290 -140.99 35.05 -12.93
C GLY A 290 -139.97 33.92 -12.65
N ARG A 291 -138.67 34.13 -12.36
CA ARG A 291 -137.97 34.76 -11.18
C ARG A 291 -138.34 34.08 -9.84
N TYR A 292 -137.44 33.76 -8.89
CA TYR A 292 -136.09 34.25 -8.48
C TYR A 292 -135.24 33.08 -7.90
N LYS A 293 -133.98 33.18 -7.40
CA LYS A 293 -132.70 33.90 -7.71
C LYS A 293 -131.66 33.51 -6.61
N ALA A 294 -130.34 33.66 -6.86
CA ALA A 294 -129.23 33.77 -5.87
C ALA A 294 -128.72 32.47 -5.19
N ASN A 295 -127.46 32.33 -4.72
CA ASN A 295 -126.18 33.08 -4.90
C ASN A 295 -124.96 32.26 -4.39
N GLY A 296 -123.72 32.64 -4.75
CA GLY A 296 -122.45 32.24 -4.08
C GLY A 296 -121.78 30.98 -4.64
N LEU A 297 -120.55 30.98 -5.22
CA LEU A 297 -119.51 32.00 -5.42
C LEU A 297 -118.65 32.36 -4.18
N MET A 298 -117.43 31.81 -4.09
CA MET A 298 -116.22 32.61 -3.81
C MET A 298 -114.94 31.94 -4.38
N GLU A 299 -113.86 32.71 -4.47
CA GLU A 299 -112.67 32.51 -5.30
C GLU A 299 -111.47 33.25 -4.67
N ALA A 300 -110.24 32.93 -5.13
CA ALA A 300 -108.99 33.69 -4.94
C ALA A 300 -108.33 33.72 -3.53
N GLY A 301 -107.01 33.97 -3.54
CA GLY A 301 -106.15 34.06 -2.35
C GLY A 301 -104.65 33.90 -2.67
N GLN A 302 -103.98 35.00 -3.04
CA GLN A 302 -102.52 35.11 -3.24
C GLN A 302 -101.98 36.37 -2.52
N LEU A 303 -100.64 36.56 -2.54
CA LEU A 303 -99.84 37.67 -1.97
C LEU A 303 -99.55 37.50 -0.45
N SER A 304 -98.28 37.40 -0.04
CA SER A 304 -97.24 38.44 0.22
C SER A 304 -97.32 38.95 1.69
N GLU A 305 -96.24 39.30 2.42
CA GLU A 305 -94.83 39.63 2.07
C GLU A 305 -93.90 39.23 3.29
N GLN A 306 -92.69 39.72 3.63
CA GLN A 306 -91.79 40.84 3.23
C GLN A 306 -90.32 40.60 3.71
N ARG A 307 -89.44 41.61 3.52
CA ARG A 307 -88.15 41.92 4.19
C ARG A 307 -86.84 41.17 3.82
N GLU A 308 -86.22 41.69 2.75
CA GLU A 308 -84.98 42.51 2.79
C GLU A 308 -83.66 42.04 3.45
N CYS A 309 -82.65 41.92 2.56
CA CYS A 309 -81.36 42.65 2.55
C CYS A 309 -80.05 42.04 3.13
N ALA A 310 -78.98 42.31 2.37
CA ALA A 310 -77.55 41.99 2.53
C ALA A 310 -77.14 40.49 2.53
N GLY A 311 -76.02 40.06 1.92
CA GLY A 311 -75.10 40.78 1.02
C GLY A 311 -73.63 40.35 1.17
N ALA A 312 -73.14 39.42 0.33
CA ALA A 312 -71.73 39.04 0.21
C ALA A 312 -71.43 38.40 -1.17
N ASN A 313 -70.14 38.29 -1.54
CA ASN A 313 -69.69 37.88 -2.89
C ASN A 313 -68.93 36.54 -2.90
N ALA A 314 -68.88 35.94 -4.11
CA ALA A 314 -67.87 34.96 -4.58
C ALA A 314 -67.89 33.54 -3.94
N PRO A 315 -67.19 32.56 -4.54
CA PRO A 315 -67.33 32.18 -5.94
C PRO A 315 -67.56 30.66 -6.14
N LEU A 316 -67.82 30.26 -7.39
CA LEU A 316 -67.93 28.85 -7.81
C LEU A 316 -66.55 28.19 -7.93
N GLU A 317 -66.43 26.96 -7.45
CA GLU A 317 -65.38 25.99 -7.81
C GLU A 317 -66.06 24.65 -8.20
N PRO A 318 -65.81 24.06 -9.38
CA PRO A 318 -66.58 22.93 -9.88
C PRO A 318 -66.01 21.58 -9.42
N PHE A 319 -66.60 21.00 -8.36
CA PHE A 319 -66.36 19.60 -8.02
C PHE A 319 -66.90 18.65 -9.09
N GLN A 320 -66.01 18.18 -9.96
CA GLN A 320 -66.31 17.08 -10.88
C GLN A 320 -66.55 15.79 -10.08
N MET A 321 -67.70 15.14 -10.30
CA MET A 321 -67.90 13.75 -9.90
C MET A 321 -67.04 12.84 -10.79
N SER A 322 -65.86 12.45 -10.31
CA SER A 322 -65.15 11.29 -10.86
C SER A 322 -65.72 10.02 -10.23
N ILE A 323 -66.37 9.19 -11.05
CA ILE A 323 -66.76 7.84 -10.66
C ILE A 323 -65.53 6.96 -10.86
N CYS A 324 -65.06 6.29 -9.78
CA CYS A 324 -63.97 5.32 -9.84
C CYS A 324 -64.36 4.04 -9.11
N ASP A 325 -64.40 2.93 -9.84
CA ASP A 325 -64.72 1.60 -9.31
C ASP A 325 -63.54 1.02 -8.48
N PRO A 326 -63.77 0.57 -7.23
CA PRO A 326 -62.72 0.05 -6.36
C PRO A 326 -62.42 -1.44 -6.61
N THR A 327 -62.04 -1.82 -7.84
CA THR A 327 -62.02 -3.26 -8.23
C THR A 327 -60.85 -3.75 -9.11
N VAL A 328 -59.81 -2.95 -9.41
CA VAL A 328 -58.72 -3.38 -10.33
C VAL A 328 -57.27 -3.07 -9.87
N GLU A 329 -56.98 -2.99 -8.57
CA GLU A 329 -55.58 -2.95 -8.08
C GLU A 329 -55.27 -4.04 -7.04
N SER A 330 -55.04 -5.26 -7.51
CA SER A 330 -54.54 -6.39 -6.69
C SER A 330 -53.74 -7.42 -7.50
N LYS A 331 -53.12 -7.01 -8.62
CA LYS A 331 -52.35 -7.87 -9.53
C LYS A 331 -51.15 -7.15 -10.17
N ASN A 332 -50.19 -6.67 -9.38
CA ASN A 332 -48.90 -6.17 -9.91
C ASN A 332 -47.71 -6.18 -8.91
N LEU A 333 -47.71 -7.10 -7.93
CA LEU A 333 -46.54 -7.39 -7.07
C LEU A 333 -46.35 -8.90 -6.87
N LEU A 334 -46.31 -9.65 -7.99
CA LEU A 334 -45.95 -11.07 -7.98
C LEU A 334 -45.06 -11.41 -9.18
N GLY A 335 -43.88 -10.81 -9.23
CA GLY A 335 -42.81 -11.08 -10.18
C GLY A 335 -41.45 -11.00 -9.49
N GLU A 336 -40.48 -11.77 -9.99
CA GLU A 336 -39.07 -11.76 -9.57
C GLU A 336 -38.76 -12.15 -8.11
N LEU A 337 -39.13 -13.38 -7.73
CA LEU A 337 -38.23 -14.23 -6.94
C LEU A 337 -37.84 -15.46 -7.76
N PRO A 338 -36.58 -15.60 -8.23
CA PRO A 338 -36.13 -16.83 -8.86
C PRO A 338 -35.99 -17.93 -7.80
N ALA A 339 -36.66 -19.06 -8.02
CA ALA A 339 -36.59 -20.23 -7.15
C ALA A 339 -35.32 -21.07 -7.42
N GLY A 340 -35.02 -22.00 -6.50
CA GLY A 340 -34.14 -23.14 -6.79
C GLY A 340 -32.74 -23.09 -6.17
N ILE A 341 -32.67 -23.29 -4.85
CA ILE A 341 -31.53 -24.03 -4.27
C ILE A 341 -32.00 -25.48 -4.11
N ASP A 342 -31.55 -26.36 -5.00
CA ASP A 342 -31.50 -27.80 -4.72
C ASP A 342 -30.12 -28.36 -5.08
N LYS A 343 -29.86 -29.60 -4.66
CA LYS A 343 -28.52 -30.06 -4.28
C LYS A 343 -27.62 -30.38 -5.47
N GLY A 344 -26.37 -29.98 -5.33
CA GLY A 344 -25.35 -30.06 -6.36
C GLY A 344 -24.83 -31.45 -6.70
N LEU A 345 -23.85 -31.43 -7.60
CA LEU A 345 -22.95 -32.54 -7.91
C LEU A 345 -21.62 -31.97 -8.42
N ASN A 346 -20.60 -32.84 -8.46
CA ASN A 346 -19.25 -32.52 -8.91
C ASN A 346 -19.22 -31.98 -10.34
N SER A 347 -18.27 -31.08 -10.64
CA SER A 347 -17.12 -31.41 -11.51
C SER A 347 -16.13 -30.25 -11.69
N HIS A 348 -14.86 -30.59 -11.86
CA HIS A 348 -13.85 -29.66 -12.37
C HIS A 348 -14.06 -29.41 -13.87
N THR A 349 -13.77 -28.20 -14.35
CA THR A 349 -13.01 -27.94 -15.60
C THR A 349 -12.64 -26.45 -15.66
N ALA A 350 -11.43 -26.14 -16.14
CA ALA A 350 -10.92 -24.78 -16.20
C ALA A 350 -11.31 -24.04 -17.50
N ARG A 351 -11.52 -22.72 -17.42
CA ARG A 351 -11.41 -21.84 -18.59
C ARG A 351 -10.91 -20.43 -18.23
N THR A 352 -9.59 -20.31 -18.26
CA THR A 352 -8.82 -19.15 -18.76
C THR A 352 -9.63 -17.95 -19.28
N VAL A 353 -9.51 -16.79 -18.61
CA VAL A 353 -9.79 -15.48 -19.22
C VAL A 353 -8.46 -14.74 -19.41
N LYS A 354 -8.22 -14.33 -20.65
CA LYS A 354 -6.96 -13.77 -21.15
C LYS A 354 -7.02 -12.24 -21.07
N LYS A 355 -6.35 -11.62 -20.08
CA LYS A 355 -5.99 -10.20 -20.15
C LYS A 355 -4.55 -10.05 -20.64
N ARG A 356 -4.36 -9.20 -21.64
CA ARG A 356 -3.05 -8.65 -22.00
C ARG A 356 -2.63 -7.62 -20.96
N SER A 357 -1.34 -7.54 -20.71
CA SER A 357 -0.64 -6.33 -20.26
C SER A 357 0.61 -6.23 -21.12
N GLU A 358 0.91 -5.05 -21.65
CA GLU A 358 2.10 -4.86 -22.48
C GLU A 358 3.42 -5.10 -21.72
N GLU A 359 4.39 -5.59 -22.49
CA GLU A 359 5.80 -5.20 -22.51
C GLU A 359 6.39 -4.51 -21.27
N ASP A 360 7.26 -5.23 -20.56
CA ASP A 360 8.53 -4.65 -20.12
C ASP A 360 9.65 -5.70 -20.21
N GLN A 361 10.83 -5.30 -20.69
CA GLN A 361 11.78 -6.21 -21.36
C GLN A 361 13.16 -6.17 -20.72
N TRP A 362 13.38 -6.97 -19.67
CA TRP A 362 14.68 -7.07 -18.98
C TRP A 362 15.27 -8.48 -19.03
N SER A 363 16.35 -8.62 -19.81
CA SER A 363 17.09 -9.86 -20.00
C SER A 363 17.65 -10.44 -18.70
N ARG A 364 17.41 -11.74 -18.48
CA ARG A 364 18.29 -12.58 -17.65
C ARG A 364 18.94 -13.64 -18.53
N HIS A 365 20.26 -13.55 -18.68
CA HIS A 365 21.05 -14.61 -19.29
C HIS A 365 21.20 -15.76 -18.30
N ASP A 366 20.76 -16.96 -18.69
CA ASP A 366 21.17 -18.20 -18.03
C ASP A 366 22.64 -18.49 -18.31
N TYR A 367 23.40 -18.77 -17.25
CA TYR A 367 24.72 -19.39 -17.35
C TYR A 367 24.59 -20.89 -17.12
N THR A 368 24.47 -21.65 -18.21
CA THR A 368 24.42 -23.12 -18.19
C THR A 368 25.77 -23.69 -17.73
N ARG A 369 25.79 -24.19 -16.50
CA ARG A 369 26.97 -24.77 -15.86
C ARG A 369 27.29 -26.14 -16.46
N LYS A 370 28.12 -26.19 -17.51
CA LYS A 370 28.69 -27.46 -17.99
C LYS A 370 29.55 -28.09 -16.90
N VAL A 371 29.37 -29.38 -16.72
CA VAL A 371 30.23 -30.29 -15.97
C VAL A 371 31.01 -31.10 -17.00
N ASP A 372 32.31 -31.28 -16.79
CA ASP A 372 32.95 -32.58 -16.94
C ASP A 372 34.34 -32.58 -16.26
N PRO A 373 34.88 -33.74 -15.87
CA PRO A 373 35.96 -33.84 -14.89
C PRO A 373 37.35 -33.99 -15.51
N HIS A 374 38.38 -33.65 -14.74
CA HIS A 374 39.64 -34.39 -14.79
C HIS A 374 40.34 -34.39 -13.43
N LEU A 375 40.66 -35.59 -12.93
CA LEU A 375 41.65 -35.83 -11.89
C LEU A 375 43.07 -35.69 -12.52
N PRO A 376 44.12 -35.44 -11.72
CA PRO A 376 44.74 -36.57 -11.00
C PRO A 376 45.08 -36.28 -9.52
N ASP A 377 45.34 -37.36 -8.79
CA ASP A 377 45.85 -37.36 -7.41
C ASP A 377 47.28 -36.81 -7.28
N LEU A 378 47.70 -36.47 -6.04
CA LEU A 378 48.89 -37.06 -5.42
C LEU A 378 49.04 -36.70 -3.91
N ASN A 379 48.89 -37.73 -3.08
CA ASN A 379 49.60 -38.02 -1.81
C ASN A 379 49.94 -36.92 -0.77
N ASN A 380 49.32 -37.09 0.40
CA ASN A 380 49.95 -37.27 1.72
C ASN A 380 51.05 -36.29 2.21
N THR A 381 50.76 -35.62 3.32
CA THR A 381 51.48 -35.95 4.58
C THR A 381 50.65 -35.64 5.82
N SER A 382 50.90 -36.38 6.90
CA SER A 382 50.08 -36.39 8.12
C SER A 382 50.71 -35.58 9.25
N THR A 383 49.89 -34.83 10.01
CA THR A 383 50.18 -34.58 11.43
C THR A 383 48.90 -34.57 12.25
N SER A 384 48.88 -35.34 13.34
CA SER A 384 47.85 -35.27 14.38
C SER A 384 48.21 -34.17 15.39
N HIS A 385 47.22 -33.53 16.01
CA HIS A 385 47.22 -33.37 17.47
C HIS A 385 45.84 -33.00 18.01
N ASN A 386 45.49 -33.55 19.18
CA ASN A 386 44.27 -33.25 19.91
C ASN A 386 44.38 -31.92 20.67
N ASN A 387 43.27 -31.18 20.82
CA ASN A 387 42.57 -31.18 22.12
C ASN A 387 41.20 -30.47 22.11
N ARG A 388 40.33 -30.92 23.02
CA ARG A 388 39.11 -30.23 23.46
C ARG A 388 39.48 -29.17 24.52
N PHE A 389 38.79 -28.03 24.54
CA PHE A 389 38.07 -27.44 25.69
C PHE A 389 37.12 -26.37 25.08
N VAL A 390 35.80 -26.56 25.07
CA VAL A 390 34.80 -26.28 26.13
C VAL A 390 34.31 -24.84 26.14
N THR A 391 33.03 -24.69 25.77
CA THR A 391 32.06 -23.61 26.05
C THR A 391 32.55 -22.17 26.29
N ALA A 392 32.21 -21.30 25.35
CA ALA A 392 31.66 -19.98 25.66
C ALA A 392 30.48 -19.70 24.71
N VAL A 393 29.26 -19.57 25.24
CA VAL A 393 28.10 -19.07 24.49
C VAL A 393 27.97 -17.60 24.84
N GLU A 394 28.61 -16.73 24.04
CA GLU A 394 28.45 -15.29 24.21
C GLU A 394 27.02 -14.87 23.84
N MET A 395 26.23 -14.52 24.85
CA MET A 395 24.93 -13.91 24.64
C MET A 395 25.11 -12.45 24.23
N CYS A 396 24.67 -12.10 23.02
CA CYS A 396 24.48 -10.70 22.65
C CYS A 396 23.51 -10.03 23.65
N PRO A 397 23.92 -8.98 24.37
CA PRO A 397 23.02 -8.27 25.28
C PRO A 397 21.95 -7.55 24.47
N SER A 398 20.74 -8.12 24.46
CA SER A 398 19.56 -7.54 23.81
C SER A 398 19.14 -6.28 24.57
N LEU A 399 19.70 -5.13 24.18
CA LEU A 399 19.31 -3.82 24.70
C LEU A 399 17.82 -3.59 24.42
N ALA A 400 17.01 -3.75 25.46
CA ALA A 400 15.55 -3.60 25.42
C ALA A 400 15.15 -2.12 25.34
N VAL A 401 15.52 -1.46 24.24
CA VAL A 401 15.00 -0.13 23.88
C VAL A 401 13.49 -0.28 23.69
N GLY A 402 12.73 0.24 24.65
CA GLY A 402 11.29 0.04 24.72
C GLY A 402 10.59 0.52 23.45
N ARG A 403 9.89 -0.39 22.76
CA ARG A 403 9.07 -0.10 21.58
C ARG A 403 7.84 0.73 21.98
N LYS A 404 8.02 2.03 22.23
CA LYS A 404 6.92 2.99 22.26
C LYS A 404 6.24 2.97 20.89
N SER A 405 4.99 2.51 20.85
CA SER A 405 4.21 2.43 19.60
C SER A 405 4.04 3.83 19.00
N PRO A 406 4.41 4.06 17.72
CA PRO A 406 4.23 5.36 17.07
C PRO A 406 2.78 5.86 17.03
N VAL A 407 1.80 4.96 17.21
CA VAL A 407 0.37 5.25 17.10
C VAL A 407 -0.14 6.17 18.22
N HIS A 408 0.51 6.20 19.40
CA HIS A 408 0.01 6.96 20.55
C HIS A 408 0.27 8.49 20.51
N LEU A 409 1.00 9.02 19.53
CA LEU A 409 1.26 10.46 19.39
C LEU A 409 0.34 11.19 18.40
N LEU A 410 -0.65 10.48 17.82
CA LEU A 410 -1.56 11.03 16.80
C LEU A 410 -2.99 11.28 17.29
N LEU A 411 -3.30 11.04 18.57
CA LEU A 411 -4.68 11.04 19.09
C LEU A 411 -4.91 11.91 20.35
N THR A 412 -3.93 12.71 20.78
CA THR A 412 -4.03 13.57 21.98
C THR A 412 -3.43 14.97 21.78
N SER A 413 -3.40 15.44 20.53
CA SER A 413 -2.83 16.76 20.16
C SER A 413 -3.92 17.81 20.06
N ASP A 414 -4.55 18.13 21.19
CA ASP A 414 -5.59 19.18 21.26
C ASP A 414 -5.02 20.55 20.88
N LEU A 415 -5.76 21.28 20.04
CA LEU A 415 -5.37 22.57 19.50
C LEU A 415 -5.72 23.75 20.43
N PRO A 416 -4.75 24.57 20.86
CA PRO A 416 -5.03 25.96 21.22
C PRO A 416 -5.17 26.80 19.94
N GLN A 417 -6.40 26.94 19.44
CA GLN A 417 -6.75 27.68 18.22
C GLN A 417 -6.59 29.21 18.38
N ASN A 418 -5.34 29.70 18.42
CA ASN A 418 -5.04 31.12 18.69
C ASN A 418 -4.53 31.89 17.46
N ARG A 419 -5.36 31.95 16.40
CA ARG A 419 -5.19 32.94 15.32
C ARG A 419 -5.74 34.30 15.77
N ASN A 420 -4.89 35.18 16.33
CA ASN A 420 -4.89 36.64 16.14
C ASN A 420 -4.07 37.37 17.23
N LYS A 421 -2.81 37.73 16.93
CA LYS A 421 -2.08 38.91 17.46
C LYS A 421 -0.63 38.97 16.94
N MET A 422 -0.47 39.42 15.69
CA MET A 422 0.79 40.04 15.26
C MET A 422 0.53 41.03 14.11
N LYS A 423 0.19 42.27 14.50
CA LYS A 423 0.24 43.47 13.66
C LYS A 423 1.12 44.47 14.40
N HIS A 424 1.90 45.25 13.65
CA HIS A 424 2.83 46.29 14.12
C HIS A 424 3.88 45.83 15.14
N LEU A 425 5.13 45.83 14.67
CA LEU A 425 6.07 46.82 15.16
C LEU A 425 6.82 47.38 13.94
N ASP A 426 6.90 48.71 13.87
CA ASP A 426 7.44 49.45 12.73
C ASP A 426 8.94 49.74 12.88
N ASN A 427 9.56 50.24 11.81
CA ASN A 427 10.97 50.65 11.80
C ASN A 427 11.25 51.79 12.80
N THR A 428 12.21 51.60 13.72
CA THR A 428 12.94 52.76 14.29
C THR A 428 14.39 52.44 14.71
N GLN A 429 15.31 52.76 13.79
CA GLN A 429 16.55 53.53 14.03
C GLN A 429 17.73 53.02 14.91
N LEU A 430 18.87 53.63 14.56
CA LEU A 430 20.06 53.99 15.35
C LEU A 430 21.24 53.00 15.47
N ILE A 431 22.36 53.48 14.87
CA ILE A 431 23.78 53.07 14.97
C ILE A 431 24.12 51.77 14.22
#